data_AF-A0A645E4X3-F1
#
_entry.id   AF-A0A645E4X3-F1
#
_cell.length_a   1.000
_cell.length_b   1.000
_cell.length_c   1.000
_cell.angle_alpha   90.00
_cell.angle_beta   90.00
_cell.angle_gamma   90.00
#
_symmetry.space_group_name_H-M   'P 1'
#
loop_
_entity.id
_entity.type
_entity.pdbx_description
1 polymer ?
#
loop_
_entity_poly.entity_id
_entity_poly.type
_entity_poly.pdbx_seq_one_letter_code
_entity_poly.pdbx_strand_id
1 'polypeptide(L)'
;MTFPEPKAYRSEVKVFTPDGDVKNGIIEVNSPMTMKSWKIYQFSYDTQKGRDSEHSIFELVYDPWVIPSYIGFILMLIGAVTLFWKGGRR
;
A
#
# COMPACT_ATOMS: atom_id res chain seq x y z
N MET A 1 -9.58 -32.20 5.00
CA MET A 1 -10.74 -31.33 4.73
C MET A 1 -10.20 -29.93 4.50
N THR A 2 -10.36 -29.36 3.31
CA THR A 2 -9.97 -27.97 3.03
C THR A 2 -11.05 -27.07 3.62
N PHE A 3 -10.74 -26.40 4.73
CA PHE A 3 -11.61 -25.37 5.28
C PHE A 3 -11.67 -24.21 4.29
N PRO A 4 -12.85 -23.65 4.00
CA PRO A 4 -12.95 -22.49 3.11
C PRO A 4 -12.22 -21.31 3.76
N GLU A 5 -11.20 -20.77 3.09
CA GLU A 5 -10.55 -19.54 3.49
C GLU A 5 -11.53 -18.36 3.30
N PRO A 6 -11.81 -17.58 4.36
CA PRO A 6 -12.65 -16.39 4.23
C PRO A 6 -12.13 -15.41 3.16
N LYS A 7 -13.09 -14.85 2.39
CA LYS A 7 -12.81 -13.98 1.24
C LYS A 7 -12.32 -12.57 1.63
N ALA A 8 -12.56 -12.13 2.85
CA ALA A 8 -12.17 -10.82 3.34
C ALA A 8 -12.04 -10.83 4.88
N TYR A 9 -11.01 -10.17 5.37
CA TYR A 9 -10.80 -9.87 6.79
C TYR A 9 -10.62 -8.37 6.92
N ARG A 10 -11.13 -7.82 8.02
CA ARG A 10 -11.06 -6.41 8.34
C ARG A 10 -10.56 -6.27 9.76
N SER A 11 -9.49 -5.52 9.95
CA SER A 11 -8.97 -5.20 11.27
C SER A 11 -8.99 -3.69 11.46
N GLU A 12 -9.70 -3.23 12.50
CA GLU A 12 -9.67 -1.83 12.92
C GLU A 12 -8.37 -1.57 13.68
N VAL A 13 -7.54 -0.70 13.12
CA VAL A 13 -6.19 -0.43 13.62
C VAL A 13 -6.00 1.04 13.93
N LYS A 14 -5.16 1.30 14.94
CA LYS A 14 -4.66 2.63 15.27
C LYS A 14 -3.14 2.62 15.13
N VAL A 15 -2.64 3.36 14.16
CA VAL A 15 -1.22 3.43 13.82
C VAL A 15 -0.63 4.69 14.44
N PHE A 16 0.47 4.52 15.15
CA PHE A 16 1.27 5.60 15.74
C PHE A 16 2.60 5.70 15.01
N THR A 17 3.02 6.91 14.66
CA THR A 17 4.35 7.15 14.11
C THR A 17 5.26 7.81 15.16
N PRO A 18 6.59 7.62 15.08
CA PRO A 18 7.54 8.28 15.98
C PRO A 18 7.43 9.81 15.96
N ASP A 19 6.97 10.38 14.84
CA ASP A 19 6.78 11.81 14.66
C ASP A 19 5.51 12.35 15.38
N GLY A 20 4.75 11.48 16.05
CA GLY A 20 3.54 11.84 16.78
C GLY A 20 2.24 11.75 15.97
N ASP A 21 2.30 11.40 14.67
CA ASP A 21 1.09 11.24 13.87
C ASP A 21 0.34 9.97 14.29
N VAL A 22 -0.98 10.13 14.46
CA VAL A 22 -1.91 9.04 14.78
C VAL A 22 -2.93 8.93 13.66
N LYS A 23 -3.10 7.71 13.12
CA LYS A 23 -4.14 7.43 12.14
C LYS A 23 -4.94 6.21 12.57
N ASN A 24 -6.25 6.39 12.62
CA ASN A 24 -7.20 5.30 12.79
C ASN A 24 -7.71 4.89 11.41
N GLY A 25 -7.92 3.60 11.22
CA GLY A 25 -8.63 3.13 10.04
C GLY A 25 -8.75 1.62 10.00
N ILE A 26 -9.40 1.15 8.96
CA ILE A 26 -9.65 -0.27 8.74
C ILE A 26 -8.64 -0.74 7.70
N ILE A 27 -7.88 -1.79 8.01
CA ILE A 27 -7.08 -2.51 7.01
C ILE A 27 -7.91 -3.71 6.57
N GLU A 28 -8.02 -3.90 5.27
CA GLU A 28 -8.70 -5.05 4.68
C GLU A 28 -7.76 -5.81 3.75
N VAL A 29 -8.09 -7.08 3.45
CA VAL A 29 -7.43 -7.82 2.38
C VAL A 29 -7.47 -7.00 1.08
N ASN A 30 -6.29 -6.81 0.48
CA ASN A 30 -6.06 -5.96 -0.71
C ASN A 30 -6.28 -4.45 -0.55
N SER A 31 -6.64 -3.97 0.65
CA SER A 31 -6.76 -2.54 0.94
C SER A 31 -5.77 -2.14 2.04
N PRO A 32 -4.48 -1.96 1.70
CA PRO A 32 -3.47 -1.56 2.67
C PRO A 32 -3.70 -0.13 3.15
N MET A 33 -3.31 0.13 4.40
CA MET A 33 -3.26 1.48 4.91
C MET A 33 -1.90 2.09 4.59
N THR A 34 -1.92 3.24 3.91
CA THR A 34 -0.70 4.02 3.65
C THR A 34 -0.54 5.11 4.70
N MET A 35 0.66 5.23 5.25
CA MET A 35 1.09 6.29 6.15
C MET A 35 2.48 6.78 5.72
N LYS A 36 2.58 8.03 5.22
CA LYS A 36 3.82 8.57 4.64
C LYS A 36 4.38 7.60 3.57
N SER A 37 5.63 7.18 3.71
CA SER A 37 6.28 6.20 2.83
C SER A 37 6.09 4.75 3.29
N TRP A 38 5.18 4.48 4.23
CA TRP A 38 4.88 3.13 4.71
C TRP A 38 3.55 2.65 4.15
N LYS A 39 3.52 1.41 3.67
CA LYS A 39 2.30 0.67 3.36
C LYS A 39 2.15 -0.46 4.37
N ILE A 40 1.00 -0.52 5.02
CA ILE A 40 0.68 -1.49 6.05
C ILE A 40 -0.35 -2.44 5.48
N TYR A 41 0.06 -3.69 5.29
CA TYR A 41 -0.78 -4.77 4.81
C TYR A 41 -1.20 -5.65 5.98
N GLN A 42 -2.42 -6.18 5.91
CA GLN A 42 -2.81 -7.30 6.77
C GLN A 42 -2.40 -8.58 6.05
N PHE A 43 -1.38 -9.25 6.57
CA PHE A 43 -0.78 -10.43 5.95
C PHE A 43 -1.53 -11.71 6.34
N SER A 44 -1.87 -11.86 7.62
CA SER A 44 -2.48 -13.10 8.12
C SER A 44 -3.22 -12.87 9.44
N TYR A 45 -3.87 -13.92 9.93
CA TYR A 45 -4.60 -13.98 11.19
C TYR A 45 -4.60 -15.45 11.68
N ASP A 46 -5.06 -15.70 12.91
CA ASP A 46 -5.18 -17.08 13.40
C ASP A 46 -6.27 -17.85 12.64
N THR A 47 -5.84 -18.68 11.69
CA THR A 47 -6.73 -19.48 10.83
C THR A 47 -7.46 -20.58 11.57
N GLN A 48 -6.95 -21.05 12.71
CA GLN A 48 -7.62 -22.10 13.51
C GLN A 48 -8.83 -21.54 14.25
N LYS A 49 -8.76 -20.27 14.68
CA LYS A 49 -9.86 -19.57 15.36
C LYS A 49 -10.79 -18.81 14.41
N GLY A 50 -10.38 -18.55 13.17
CA GLY A 50 -11.26 -17.96 12.16
C GLY A 50 -11.72 -16.56 12.56
N ARG A 51 -13.04 -16.39 12.71
CA ARG A 51 -13.67 -15.13 13.12
C ARG A 51 -13.33 -14.73 14.56
N ASP A 52 -13.02 -15.69 15.42
CA ASP A 52 -12.66 -15.46 16.83
C ASP A 52 -11.15 -15.31 17.01
N SER A 53 -10.43 -14.97 15.93
CA SER A 53 -9.02 -14.67 15.99
C SER A 53 -8.77 -13.38 16.76
N GLU A 54 -8.03 -13.48 17.86
CA GLU A 54 -7.65 -12.34 18.70
C GLU A 54 -6.41 -11.60 18.16
N HIS A 55 -5.74 -12.16 17.14
CA HIS A 55 -4.45 -11.68 16.66
C HIS A 55 -4.42 -11.58 15.13
N SER A 56 -4.02 -10.42 14.64
CA SER A 56 -3.75 -10.15 13.22
C SER A 56 -2.25 -9.93 13.02
N ILE A 57 -1.72 -10.46 11.92
CA ILE A 57 -0.32 -10.28 11.50
C ILE A 57 -0.31 -9.19 10.43
N PHE A 58 0.48 -8.15 10.67
CA PHE A 58 0.63 -7.03 9.76
C PHE A 58 2.04 -7.00 9.15
N GLU A 59 2.11 -6.64 7.88
CA GLU A 59 3.36 -6.43 7.15
C GLU A 59 3.52 -4.94 6.83
N LEU A 60 4.65 -4.37 7.25
CA LEU A 60 4.98 -2.97 7.03
C LEU A 60 6.06 -2.88 5.95
N VAL A 61 5.71 -2.27 4.82
CA VAL A 61 6.61 -2.09 3.69
C VAL A 61 6.95 -0.60 3.58
N TYR A 62 8.23 -0.28 3.73
CA TYR A 62 8.75 1.07 3.50
C TYR A 62 9.12 1.26 2.03
N ASP A 63 8.45 2.19 1.36
CA ASP A 63 8.68 2.53 -0.04
C ASP A 63 8.71 4.07 -0.22
N PRO A 64 9.88 4.71 -0.07
CA PRO A 64 10.04 6.15 -0.29
C PRO A 64 10.21 6.51 -1.77
N TRP A 65 10.33 5.52 -2.66
CA TRP A 65 10.69 5.72 -4.07
C TRP A 65 9.48 5.98 -4.97
N VAL A 66 8.26 5.81 -4.45
CA VAL A 66 7.03 6.12 -5.16
C VAL A 66 7.08 7.53 -5.75
N ILE A 67 7.34 8.57 -4.96
CA ILE A 67 7.34 9.96 -5.44
C ILE A 67 8.47 10.19 -6.48
N PRO A 68 9.75 9.85 -6.20
CA PRO A 68 10.83 9.98 -7.18
C PRO A 68 10.57 9.25 -8.50
N SER A 69 9.99 8.04 -8.46
CA SER A 69 9.72 7.26 -9.67
C SER A 69 8.66 7.94 -10.55
N TYR A 70 7.58 8.48 -9.97
CA TYR A 70 6.59 9.28 -10.71
C TYR A 70 7.20 10.53 -11.33
N ILE A 71 8.11 11.22 -10.63
CA ILE A 71 8.84 12.37 -11.20
C ILE A 71 9.63 11.94 -12.43
N GLY A 72 10.34 10.81 -12.35
CA GLY A 72 11.07 10.24 -13.49
C GLY A 72 10.18 9.93 -14.68
N PHE A 73 9.01 9.29 -14.45
CA PHE A 73 8.05 9.00 -15.53
C PHE A 73 7.53 10.27 -16.19
N ILE A 74 7.18 11.29 -15.42
CA ILE A 74 6.73 12.59 -15.96
C ILE A 74 7.84 13.23 -16.81
N LEU A 75 9.10 13.18 -16.33
CA LEU A 75 10.23 13.72 -17.08
C LEU A 75 10.45 12.99 -18.41
N MET A 76 10.32 11.67 -18.43
CA MET A 76 10.38 10.88 -19.67
C MET A 76 9.26 11.26 -20.65
N LEU A 77 8.03 11.45 -20.16
CA LEU A 77 6.90 11.89 -20.98
C LEU A 77 7.14 13.27 -21.59
N ILE A 78 7.65 14.22 -20.79
CA ILE A 78 8.03 15.56 -21.29
C ILE A 78 9.11 15.42 -22.36
N GLY A 79 10.14 14.60 -22.12
CA GLY A 79 11.18 14.31 -23.11
C GLY A 79 10.60 13.80 -24.43
N ALA A 80 9.70 12.82 -24.38
CA ALA A 80 9.03 12.29 -25.55
C ALA A 80 8.20 13.35 -26.30
N VAL A 81 7.38 14.13 -25.59
CA VAL A 81 6.55 15.19 -26.19
C VAL A 81 7.43 16.25 -26.87
N THR A 82 8.54 16.65 -26.25
CA THR A 82 9.45 17.64 -26.84
C THR A 82 10.16 17.13 -28.09
N LEU A 83 10.48 15.82 -28.14
CA LEU A 83 11.03 15.17 -29.34
C LEU A 83 10.02 15.18 -30.50
N PHE A 84 8.76 14.87 -30.26
CA PHE A 84 7.73 14.96 -31.31
C PHE A 84 7.53 16.39 -31.80
N TRP A 85 7.51 17.38 -30.89
CA TRP A 85 7.28 18.77 -31.28
C TRP A 85 8.48 19.40 -32.02
N LYS A 86 9.71 19.15 -31.56
CA LYS A 86 10.92 19.73 -32.15
C LYS A 86 11.48 18.90 -33.30
N GLY A 87 11.32 17.57 -33.25
CA GLY A 87 11.78 16.64 -34.28
C GLY A 87 10.88 16.57 -35.51
N GLY A 88 9.59 16.89 -35.38
CA GLY A 88 8.65 16.99 -36.51
C GLY A 88 8.76 18.29 -37.33
N ARG A 89 9.57 19.27 -36.87
CA ARG A 89 9.94 20.44 -37.68
C ARG A 89 11.19 20.12 -38.51
N ARG A 90 11.03 19.29 -39.54
CA ARG A 90 11.95 19.16 -40.66
C ARG A 90 11.16 18.98 -41.95
#